data_AF-A0A2G4HW45-F1
#
_entry.id   AF-A0A2G4HW45-F1
#
_cell.length_a   1.000
_cell.length_b   1.000
_cell.length_c   1.000
_cell.angle_alpha   90.00
_cell.angle_beta   90.00
_cell.angle_gamma   90.00
#
_symmetry.space_group_name_H-M   'P 1'
#
loop_
_entity.id
_entity.type
_entity.pdbx_description
1 polymer ?
#
loop_
_entity_poly.entity_id
_entity_poly.type
_entity_poly.pdbx_seq_one_letter_code
_entity_poly.pdbx_strand_id
1 'polypeptide(L)'
;MALIGIILGVSWGTAWAGDPPCDKYPPAKQTKCAAVWKELNQEDGPSISQFGLAQLKRREEGKINAEQHLSENMTFIKQSTQKRLERLRARMEKE
;
A
#
# COMPACT_ATOMS: atom_id res chain seq x y z
N MET A 1 15.18 26.11 -30.17
CA MET A 1 14.42 26.17 -28.91
C MET A 1 13.11 25.41 -29.11
N ALA A 2 13.06 24.14 -28.70
CA ALA A 2 11.84 23.34 -28.72
C ALA A 2 11.65 22.78 -27.31
N LEU A 3 10.77 23.42 -26.54
CA LEU A 3 10.26 22.91 -25.28
C LEU A 3 9.30 21.75 -25.60
N ILE A 4 9.80 20.52 -25.49
CA ILE A 4 8.93 19.34 -25.41
C ILE A 4 8.81 19.04 -23.92
N GLY A 5 7.73 19.55 -23.33
CA GLY A 5 7.31 19.21 -21.98
C GLY A 5 6.98 17.73 -21.92
N ILE A 6 7.91 16.93 -21.40
CA ILE A 6 7.65 15.54 -21.07
C ILE A 6 6.75 15.56 -19.83
N ILE A 7 5.45 15.51 -20.09
CA ILE A 7 4.44 15.13 -19.11
C ILE A 7 4.73 13.65 -18.79
N LEU A 8 5.64 13.41 -17.84
CA LEU A 8 5.66 12.15 -17.12
C LEU A 8 4.43 12.16 -16.20
N GLY A 9 3.28 11.92 -16.82
CA GLY A 9 2.14 11.37 -16.13
C GLY A 9 2.60 10.05 -15.58
N VAL A 10 3.14 10.08 -14.36
CA VAL A 10 3.30 8.90 -13.53
C VAL A 10 1.88 8.39 -13.36
N SER A 11 1.49 7.49 -14.26
CA SER A 11 0.46 6.51 -13.99
C SER A 11 0.90 5.91 -12.66
N TRP A 12 0.27 6.35 -11.57
CA TRP A 12 0.35 5.63 -10.32
C TRP A 12 -0.23 4.28 -10.66
N GLY A 13 0.68 3.37 -11.02
CA GLY A 13 0.39 1.98 -11.26
C GLY A 13 -0.45 1.55 -10.08
N THR A 14 -1.54 0.87 -10.39
CA THR A 14 -2.30 0.09 -9.43
C THR A 14 -1.30 -0.73 -8.62
N ALA A 15 -0.83 -0.15 -7.51
CA ALA A 15 0.03 -0.83 -6.57
C ALA A 15 -0.77 -2.07 -6.21
N TRP A 16 -0.20 -3.24 -6.48
CA TRP A 16 -0.87 -4.51 -6.42
C TRP A 16 -1.33 -4.72 -4.97
N ALA A 17 -2.52 -4.23 -4.66
CA ALA A 17 -3.26 -4.66 -3.50
C ALA A 17 -3.52 -6.13 -3.80
N GLY A 18 -2.91 -7.03 -3.02
CA GLY A 18 -3.28 -8.44 -3.08
C GLY A 18 -4.81 -8.55 -3.03
N ASP A 19 -5.34 -9.61 -3.65
CA ASP A 19 -6.79 -9.79 -3.75
C ASP A 19 -7.44 -9.56 -2.39
N PRO A 20 -8.53 -8.77 -2.33
CA PRO A 20 -9.17 -8.51 -1.06
C PRO A 20 -9.66 -9.83 -0.47
N PRO A 21 -9.48 -10.07 0.85
CA PRO A 21 -9.91 -11.31 1.51
C PRO A 21 -11.42 -11.30 1.75
N CYS A 22 -12.20 -11.06 0.70
CA CYS A 22 -13.65 -10.88 0.75
C CYS A 22 -14.43 -12.19 0.75
N ASP A 23 -13.79 -13.28 0.35
CA ASP A 23 -14.30 -14.65 0.45
C ASP A 23 -14.72 -15.03 1.89
N LYS A 24 -14.15 -14.37 2.89
CA LYS A 24 -14.52 -14.51 4.31
C LYS A 24 -15.88 -13.91 4.68
N TYR A 25 -16.50 -13.11 3.82
CA TYR A 25 -17.80 -12.50 4.06
C TYR A 25 -18.91 -13.16 3.21
N PRO A 26 -20.18 -13.13 3.67
CA PRO A 26 -21.31 -13.62 2.89
C PRO A 26 -21.38 -12.98 1.50
N PRO A 27 -21.89 -13.66 0.46
CA PRO A 27 -21.93 -13.14 -0.92
C PRO A 27 -22.51 -11.73 -1.05
N ALA A 28 -23.59 -11.43 -0.30
CA ALA A 28 -24.23 -10.11 -0.29
C ALA A 28 -23.31 -8.96 0.18
N LYS A 29 -22.22 -9.26 0.90
CA LYS A 29 -21.26 -8.29 1.44
C LYS A 29 -19.96 -8.20 0.65
N GLN A 30 -19.71 -9.08 -0.33
CA GLN A 30 -18.42 -9.15 -1.02
C GLN A 30 -18.12 -7.91 -1.85
N THR A 31 -19.11 -7.38 -2.59
CA THR A 31 -18.96 -6.12 -3.34
C THR A 31 -18.58 -4.96 -2.44
N LYS A 32 -19.20 -4.87 -1.25
CA LYS A 32 -18.89 -3.85 -0.26
C LYS A 32 -17.48 -4.02 0.32
N CYS A 33 -17.10 -5.26 0.66
CA CYS A 33 -15.74 -5.56 1.10
C CYS A 33 -14.68 -5.15 0.06
N ALA A 34 -14.91 -5.40 -1.22
CA ALA A 34 -13.98 -5.00 -2.28
C ALA A 34 -13.86 -3.47 -2.38
N ALA A 35 -14.96 -2.73 -2.24
CA ALA A 35 -14.94 -1.27 -2.20
C ALA A 35 -14.16 -0.74 -0.98
N VAL A 36 -14.45 -1.26 0.21
CA VAL A 36 -13.75 -0.88 1.45
C VAL A 36 -12.26 -1.23 1.37
N TRP A 37 -11.90 -2.37 0.80
CA TRP A 37 -10.50 -2.74 0.59
C TRP A 37 -9.80 -1.73 -0.32
N LYS A 38 -10.42 -1.35 -1.45
CA LYS A 38 -9.87 -0.36 -2.36
C LYS A 38 -9.62 0.98 -1.65
N GLU A 39 -10.59 1.47 -0.88
CA GLU A 39 -10.46 2.70 -0.08
C GLU A 39 -9.30 2.60 0.91
N LEU A 40 -9.21 1.51 1.69
CA LEU A 40 -8.14 1.31 2.66
C LEU A 40 -6.74 1.27 2.01
N ASN A 41 -6.61 0.69 0.82
CA ASN A 41 -5.34 0.71 0.08
C ASN A 41 -4.99 2.12 -0.42
N GLN A 42 -5.98 2.91 -0.82
CA GLN A 42 -5.78 4.32 -1.20
C GLN A 42 -5.35 5.16 0.01
N GLU A 43 -6.00 4.97 1.16
CA GLU A 43 -5.65 5.63 2.43
C GLU A 43 -4.21 5.30 2.87
N ASP A 44 -3.74 4.08 2.61
CA ASP A 44 -2.39 3.65 2.99
C ASP A 44 -1.29 4.16 2.06
N GLY A 45 -1.63 4.47 0.80
CA GLY A 45 -0.69 4.85 -0.25
C GLY A 45 0.34 5.91 0.15
N PRO A 46 -0.05 7.05 0.77
CA PRO A 46 0.89 8.07 1.24
C PRO A 46 1.91 7.54 2.24
N SER A 47 1.49 6.74 3.23
CA SER A 47 2.37 6.19 4.25
C SER A 47 3.38 5.18 3.70
N ILE A 48 2.94 4.34 2.76
CA ILE A 48 3.79 3.37 2.05
C ILE A 48 4.84 4.11 1.22
N SER A 49 4.42 5.15 0.50
CA SER A 49 5.32 5.97 -0.33
C SER A 49 6.36 6.69 0.53
N GLN A 50 5.93 7.28 1.66
CA GLN A 50 6.84 7.95 2.60
C GLN A 50 7.85 6.99 3.20
N PHE A 51 7.43 5.78 3.58
CA PHE A 51 8.33 4.74 4.05
C PHE A 51 9.36 4.36 2.99
N GLY A 52 8.93 4.13 1.73
CA GLY A 52 9.83 3.81 0.63
C GLY A 52 10.87 4.91 0.34
N LEU A 53 10.46 6.18 0.35
CA LEU A 53 11.37 7.32 0.17
C LEU A 53 12.38 7.43 1.33
N ALA A 54 11.92 7.21 2.57
CA ALA A 54 12.80 7.22 3.74
C ALA A 54 13.84 6.08 3.69
N GLN A 55 13.42 4.89 3.25
CA GLN A 55 14.32 3.75 3.02
C GLN A 55 15.36 4.06 1.94
N LEU A 56 14.93 4.61 0.81
CA LEU A 56 15.82 4.98 -0.30
C LEU A 56 16.89 5.97 0.18
N LYS A 57 16.47 7.06 0.84
CA LYS A 57 17.37 8.06 1.40
C LYS A 57 18.39 7.45 2.37
N ARG A 58 17.95 6.58 3.28
CA ARG A 58 18.86 5.92 4.23
C ARG A 58 19.87 5.00 3.54
N ARG A 59 19.48 4.34 2.44
CA ARG A 59 20.39 3.51 1.63
C ARG A 59 21.42 4.38 0.91
N GLU A 60 20.99 5.49 0.33
CA GLU A 60 21.87 6.46 -0.35
C GLU A 60 22.86 7.12 0.62
N GLU A 61 22.43 7.40 1.85
CA GLU A 61 23.28 7.92 2.93
C GLU A 61 24.17 6.84 3.59
N GLY A 62 24.13 5.59 3.13
CA GLY A 62 24.91 4.48 3.70
C GLY A 62 24.49 4.06 5.11
N LYS A 63 23.32 4.51 5.59
CA LYS A 63 22.80 4.21 6.95
C LYS A 63 22.23 2.81 7.08
N ILE A 64 21.89 2.18 5.96
CA ILE A 64 21.45 0.78 5.90
C ILE A 64 22.08 0.06 4.74
N ASN A 65 22.41 -1.22 4.94
CA ASN A 65 22.81 -2.12 3.87
C ASN A 65 21.57 -2.77 3.20
N ALA A 66 21.81 -3.60 2.18
CA ALA A 66 20.74 -4.26 1.42
C ALA A 66 19.92 -5.24 2.28
N GLU A 67 20.55 -5.95 3.22
CA GLU A 67 19.89 -6.91 4.09
C GLU A 67 18.97 -6.21 5.11
N GLN A 68 19.44 -5.12 5.72
CA GLN A 68 18.65 -4.27 6.61
C GLN A 68 17.46 -3.67 5.86
N HIS A 69 17.67 -3.14 4.65
CA HIS A 69 16.59 -2.62 3.82
C HIS A 69 15.51 -3.69 3.54
N LEU A 70 15.92 -4.90 3.16
CA LEU A 70 15.00 -6.01 2.93
C LEU A 70 14.23 -6.38 4.20
N SER A 71 14.92 -6.54 5.32
CA SER A 71 14.32 -6.91 6.61
C SER A 71 13.30 -5.86 7.09
N GLU A 72 13.66 -4.59 7.00
CA GLU A 72 12.79 -3.47 7.38
C GLU A 72 11.58 -3.37 6.44
N ASN A 73 11.76 -3.54 5.12
CA ASN A 73 10.65 -3.59 4.16
C ASN A 73 9.67 -4.72 4.49
N MET A 74 10.17 -5.93 4.76
CA MET A 74 9.32 -7.07 5.10
C MET A 74 8.54 -6.82 6.39
N THR A 75 9.18 -6.22 7.39
CA THR A 75 8.54 -5.84 8.65
C THR A 75 7.42 -4.82 8.42
N PHE A 76 7.69 -3.78 7.63
CA PHE A 76 6.70 -2.76 7.29
C PHE A 76 5.51 -3.33 6.51
N ILE A 77 5.75 -4.18 5.50
CA ILE A 77 4.71 -4.83 4.71
C ILE A 77 3.81 -5.68 5.61
N LYS A 78 4.39 -6.48 6.51
CA LYS A 78 3.63 -7.31 7.46
C LYS A 78 2.75 -6.46 8.37
N GLN A 79 3.32 -5.42 8.99
CA GLN A 79 2.58 -4.57 9.92
C GLN A 79 1.49 -3.74 9.22
N SER A 80 1.76 -3.18 8.05
CA SER A 80 0.78 -2.40 7.29
C SER A 80 -0.37 -3.28 6.78
N THR A 81 -0.06 -4.49 6.32
CA THR A 81 -1.08 -5.48 5.93
C THR A 81 -1.97 -5.86 7.11
N GLN A 82 -1.38 -6.15 8.28
CA GLN A 82 -2.15 -6.47 9.48
C GLN A 82 -3.10 -5.33 9.88
N LYS A 83 -2.61 -4.09 9.91
CA LYS A 83 -3.43 -2.90 10.20
C LYS A 83 -4.55 -2.68 9.18
N ARG A 84 -4.31 -3.01 7.90
CA ARG A 84 -5.33 -2.93 6.84
C ARG A 84 -6.41 -3.98 7.04
N LEU A 85 -6.04 -5.21 7.39
CA LEU A 85 -6.99 -6.29 7.68
C LEU A 85 -7.86 -5.96 8.91
N GLU A 86 -7.28 -5.39 9.96
CA GLU A 86 -8.01 -4.95 11.15
C GLU A 86 -9.02 -3.85 10.82
N ARG A 87 -8.62 -2.83 10.04
CA ARG A 87 -9.55 -1.78 9.59
C ARG A 87 -10.63 -2.32 8.65
N LEU A 88 -10.31 -3.27 7.78
CA LEU A 88 -11.30 -3.93 6.92
C LEU A 88 -12.35 -4.63 7.77
N ARG A 89 -11.92 -5.43 8.75
CA ARG A 89 -12.82 -6.12 9.69
C ARG A 89 -13.74 -5.12 10.41
N ALA A 90 -13.15 -4.09 11.00
CA ALA A 90 -13.88 -3.07 11.76
C ALA A 90 -14.90 -2.29 10.90
N ARG A 91 -14.63 -2.09 9.61
CA ARG A 91 -15.58 -1.46 8.68
C ARG A 91 -16.69 -2.44 8.26
N MET A 92 -16.36 -3.71 8.01
CA MET A 92 -17.34 -4.73 7.61
C MET A 92 -18.27 -5.18 8.75
N GLU A 93 -17.88 -5.01 10.02
CA GLU A 93 -18.73 -5.26 11.19
C GLU A 93 -19.86 -4.22 11.37
N LYS A 94 -19.71 -3.02 10.81
CA LYS A 94 -20.70 -1.94 10.89
C LYS A 94 -21.79 -2.03 9.80
N GLU A 95 -21.65 -3.00 8.91
CA GLU A 95 -22.49 -3.24 7.73
C GLU A 95 -23.28 -4.55 7.88
#